data_AF-A0A816WXP5-F1
#
_entry.id   AF-A0A816WXP5-F1
#
_cell.length_a   1.000
_cell.length_b   1.000
_cell.length_c   1.000
_cell.angle_alpha   90.00
_cell.angle_beta   90.00
_cell.angle_gamma   90.00
#
_symmetry.space_group_name_H-M   'P 1'
#
loop_
_entity.id
_entity.type
_entity.pdbx_description
1 polymer ?
#
loop_
_entity_poly.entity_id
_entity_poly.type
_entity_poly.pdbx_seq_one_letter_code
_entity_poly.pdbx_strand_id
1 'polypeptide(L)'
;MLSSSWILTAAHCVSGVSASHVNVYAGSNTRFSGQSRVAISITVHPSYFSSTKLNDIVLIQFGTPLAMSSSSISAICIPAVSSTTLTAGEWPSSGLYVKYIIVFSLHFIYQ
;
A
#
# COMPACT_ATOMS: atom_id res chain seq x y z
N MET A 1 -4.11 1.18 -3.75
CA MET A 1 -3.29 2.34 -4.20
C MET A 1 -3.93 3.62 -3.70
N LEU A 2 -3.16 4.69 -3.51
CA LEU A 2 -3.69 6.00 -3.09
C LEU A 2 -3.89 6.95 -4.28
N SER A 3 -3.08 6.80 -5.32
CA SER A 3 -3.21 7.50 -6.60
C SER A 3 -2.54 6.66 -7.70
N SER A 4 -2.52 7.15 -8.93
CA SER A 4 -1.85 6.49 -10.05
C SER A 4 -0.34 6.32 -9.86
N SER A 5 0.31 7.12 -9.01
CA SER A 5 1.77 7.06 -8.77
C SER A 5 2.17 6.68 -7.34
N TRP A 6 1.21 6.43 -6.45
CA TRP A 6 1.47 6.18 -5.04
C TRP A 6 0.77 4.93 -4.52
N ILE A 7 1.54 4.04 -3.91
CA ILE A 7 1.06 2.87 -3.17
C ILE A 7 1.34 3.06 -1.68
N LEU A 8 0.36 2.68 -0.87
CA LEU A 8 0.52 2.52 0.57
C LEU A 8 0.61 1.04 0.89
N THR A 9 1.58 0.65 1.72
CA THR A 9 1.71 -0.71 2.25
C THR A 9 2.37 -0.69 3.62
N ALA A 10 2.72 -1.86 4.16
CA ALA A 10 3.41 -2.00 5.43
C ALA A 10 4.93 -1.80 5.26
N ALA A 11 5.56 -1.13 6.21
CA ALA A 11 7.00 -0.90 6.18
C ALA A 11 7.79 -2.21 6.19
N HIS A 12 7.35 -3.21 6.97
CA HIS A 12 8.04 -4.50 7.06
C HIS A 12 8.12 -5.26 5.73
N CYS A 13 7.25 -4.96 4.75
CA CYS A 13 7.27 -5.64 3.44
C CYS A 13 8.49 -5.24 2.58
N VAL A 14 9.02 -4.04 2.79
CA VAL A 14 10.06 -3.44 1.94
C VAL A 14 11.20 -2.80 2.75
N SER A 15 11.18 -2.94 4.07
CA SER A 15 12.23 -2.42 4.96
C SER A 15 13.58 -3.03 4.58
N GLY A 16 14.55 -2.17 4.25
CA GLY A 16 15.90 -2.60 3.83
C GLY A 16 16.02 -3.02 2.36
N VAL A 17 14.94 -2.92 1.57
CA VAL A 17 14.93 -3.21 0.14
C VAL A 17 15.08 -1.91 -0.64
N SER A 18 15.91 -1.89 -1.69
CA SER A 18 16.02 -0.70 -2.54
C SER A 18 14.83 -0.59 -3.50
N ALA A 19 14.45 0.64 -3.84
CA ALA A 19 13.31 0.92 -4.72
C ALA A 19 13.38 0.14 -6.06
N SER A 20 14.56 0.07 -6.66
CA SER A 20 14.80 -0.63 -7.93
C SER A 20 14.47 -2.13 -7.89
N HIS A 21 14.46 -2.75 -6.71
CA HIS A 21 14.12 -4.17 -6.53
C HIS A 21 12.63 -4.40 -6.22
N VAL A 22 11.82 -3.34 -6.12
CA VAL A 22 10.39 -3.43 -5.84
C VAL A 22 9.60 -3.24 -7.13
N ASN A 23 8.85 -4.27 -7.52
CA ASN A 23 7.93 -4.24 -8.65
C ASN A 23 6.50 -4.46 -8.18
N VAL A 24 5.60 -3.52 -8.52
CA VAL A 24 4.19 -3.57 -8.16
C VAL A 24 3.36 -3.94 -9.37
N TYR A 25 2.48 -4.94 -9.21
CA TYR A 25 1.50 -5.37 -10.20
C TYR A 25 0.10 -4.90 -9.80
N ALA A 26 -0.65 -4.33 -10.73
CA ALA A 26 -2.00 -3.80 -10.51
C ALA A 26 -2.96 -4.14 -11.66
N GLY A 27 -4.25 -4.25 -11.33
CA GLY A 27 -5.31 -4.46 -12.32
C GLY A 27 -5.52 -5.90 -12.76
N SER A 28 -5.09 -6.88 -11.96
CA SER A 28 -5.28 -8.31 -12.23
C SER A 28 -5.50 -9.09 -10.93
N ASN A 29 -6.28 -10.18 -11.03
CA ASN A 29 -6.42 -11.20 -9.98
C ASN A 29 -5.46 -12.38 -10.20
N THR A 30 -4.69 -12.37 -11.28
CA THR A 30 -3.66 -13.36 -11.58
C THR A 30 -2.30 -12.82 -11.15
N ARG A 31 -1.52 -13.67 -10.48
CA ARG A 31 -0.18 -13.31 -10.02
C ARG A 31 0.71 -12.86 -11.18
N PHE A 32 1.47 -11.78 -10.97
CA PHE A 32 2.41 -11.20 -11.94
C PHE A 32 1.79 -10.80 -13.28
N SER A 33 0.50 -10.46 -13.28
CA SER A 33 -0.26 -10.02 -14.45
C SER A 33 -0.81 -8.60 -14.24
N GLY A 34 -1.26 -7.96 -15.32
CA GLY A 34 -1.73 -6.58 -15.32
C GLY A 34 -0.62 -5.56 -15.58
N GLN A 35 -0.80 -4.34 -15.10
CA GLN A 35 0.20 -3.28 -15.21
C GLN A 35 1.29 -3.49 -14.16
N SER A 36 2.56 -3.42 -14.57
CA SER A 36 3.71 -3.47 -13.66
C SER A 36 4.42 -2.12 -13.58
N ARG A 37 4.92 -1.76 -12.39
CA ARG A 37 5.73 -0.56 -12.16
C ARG A 37 6.86 -0.85 -11.19
N VAL A 38 8.07 -0.50 -11.59
CA VAL A 38 9.24 -0.48 -10.70
C VAL A 38 9.18 0.78 -9.85
N ALA A 39 9.45 0.64 -8.56
CA ALA A 39 9.48 1.77 -7.65
C ALA A 39 10.71 2.65 -7.92
N ILE A 40 10.53 3.96 -7.81
CA ILE A 40 11.63 4.94 -7.87
C ILE A 40 11.97 5.48 -6.48
N SER A 41 11.04 5.35 -5.52
CA SER A 41 11.22 5.80 -4.15
C SER A 41 10.42 4.94 -3.18
N ILE A 42 10.99 4.75 -1.98
CA ILE A 42 10.36 4.10 -0.84
C ILE A 42 10.53 5.04 0.35
N THR A 43 9.43 5.53 0.90
CA THR A 43 9.40 6.43 2.05
C THR A 43 8.81 5.68 3.24
N VAL A 44 9.69 5.08 4.04
CA VAL A 44 9.31 4.40 5.29
C VAL A 44 8.98 5.45 6.35
N HIS A 45 7.96 5.20 7.17
CA HIS A 45 7.64 6.09 8.29
C HIS A 45 8.88 6.27 9.20
N PRO A 46 9.28 7.51 9.54
CA PRO A 46 10.53 7.77 10.25
C PRO A 46 10.60 7.11 11.63
N SER A 47 9.44 6.93 12.28
CA SER A 47 9.33 6.24 13.57
C SER A 47 8.98 4.75 13.46
N TYR A 48 9.18 4.12 12.29
CA TYR A 48 8.98 2.68 12.14
C TYR A 48 9.94 1.91 13.05
N PHE A 49 9.41 1.00 13.86
CA PHE A 49 10.20 0.18 14.76
C PHE A 49 10.00 -1.30 14.47
N SER A 50 11.03 -1.94 13.93
CA SER A 50 10.95 -3.29 13.37
C SER A 50 10.65 -4.39 14.39
N SER A 51 11.06 -4.22 15.65
CA SER A 51 10.83 -5.24 16.69
C SER A 51 9.38 -5.29 17.16
N THR A 52 8.70 -4.15 17.28
CA THR A 52 7.30 -4.07 17.73
C THR A 52 6.31 -3.88 16.59
N LYS A 53 6.79 -3.62 15.37
CA LYS A 53 5.98 -3.20 14.20
C LYS A 53 5.19 -1.91 14.46
N LEU A 54 5.67 -1.05 15.35
CA LEU A 54 5.09 0.28 15.51
C LEU A 54 5.35 1.11 14.25
N ASN A 55 4.32 1.87 13.83
CA ASN A 55 4.34 2.71 12.63
C ASN A 55 4.71 1.92 11.36
N ASP A 56 4.15 0.72 11.22
CA ASP A 56 4.37 -0.19 10.09
C ASP A 56 3.65 0.28 8.82
N ILE A 57 4.10 1.41 8.28
CA ILE A 57 3.50 2.08 7.14
C ILE A 57 4.60 2.67 6.24
N VAL A 58 4.42 2.51 4.92
CA VAL A 58 5.37 2.98 3.91
C VAL A 58 4.64 3.43 2.66
N LEU A 59 5.17 4.47 2.03
CA LEU A 59 4.75 4.92 0.71
C LEU A 59 5.76 4.46 -0.35
N ILE A 60 5.25 3.91 -1.45
CA ILE A 60 6.03 3.54 -2.63
C ILE A 60 5.59 4.44 -3.78
N GLN A 61 6.55 5.04 -4.47
CA GLN A 61 6.32 5.95 -5.59
C GLN A 61 6.80 5.37 -6.92
N PHE A 62 6.05 5.63 -7.99
CA PHE A 62 6.44 5.30 -9.36
C PHE A 62 6.83 6.56 -10.15
N GLY A 63 7.82 6.43 -11.04
CA GLY A 63 8.15 7.48 -12.00
C GLY A 63 7.12 7.60 -13.12
N THR A 64 6.62 6.45 -13.58
CA THR A 64 5.54 6.37 -14.58
C THR A 64 4.22 6.01 -13.90
N PRO A 65 3.17 6.84 -13.98
CA PRO A 65 1.88 6.55 -13.38
C PRO A 65 1.23 5.25 -13.95
N LEU A 66 0.41 4.59 -13.14
CA LEU A 66 -0.53 3.56 -13.60
C LEU A 66 -1.62 4.20 -14.47
N ALA A 67 -2.02 3.51 -15.53
CA ALA A 67 -3.16 3.92 -16.34
C ALA A 67 -4.46 3.58 -15.59
N MET A 68 -5.23 4.61 -15.25
CA MET A 68 -6.49 4.50 -14.47
C MET A 68 -7.73 4.36 -15.36
N SER A 69 -7.57 4.17 -16.66
CA SER A 69 -8.65 4.18 -17.65
C SER A 69 -9.51 2.91 -17.66
N SER A 70 -9.08 1.84 -16.97
CA SER A 70 -9.79 0.56 -16.88
C SER A 70 -10.51 0.41 -15.54
N SER A 71 -11.67 -0.25 -15.53
CA SER A 71 -12.44 -0.57 -14.30
C SER A 71 -11.70 -1.47 -13.30
N SER A 72 -10.60 -2.10 -13.71
CA SER A 72 -9.77 -2.96 -12.87
C SER A 72 -8.78 -2.22 -11.96
N ILE A 73 -8.60 -0.90 -12.11
CA ILE A 73 -7.64 -0.11 -11.35
C ILE A 73 -8.33 1.14 -10.82
N SER A 74 -8.43 1.24 -9.49
CA SER A 74 -8.96 2.41 -8.81
C SER A 74 -8.20 2.71 -7.52
N ALA A 75 -8.18 3.99 -7.14
CA ALA A 75 -7.60 4.44 -5.88
C ALA A 75 -8.60 4.27 -4.73
N ILE A 76 -8.08 3.98 -3.54
CA ILE A 76 -8.87 4.00 -2.31
C ILE A 76 -8.69 5.34 -1.62
N CYS A 77 -9.78 5.87 -1.06
CA CYS A 77 -9.74 7.09 -0.28
C CYS A 77 -8.96 6.87 1.04
N ILE A 78 -8.15 7.85 1.42
CA ILE A 78 -7.60 7.89 2.77
C ILE A 78 -8.71 8.40 3.69
N PRO A 79 -8.87 7.79 4.87
CA PRO A 79 -9.77 8.33 5.85
C PRO A 79 -9.32 9.71 6.37
N ALA A 80 -10.21 10.70 6.38
CA ALA A 80 -10.07 11.84 7.26
C ALA A 80 -10.08 11.41 8.73
N VAL A 81 -9.50 12.24 9.58
CA VAL A 81 -9.29 11.97 11.00
C VAL A 81 -10.55 12.29 11.80
N SER A 82 -11.50 11.35 11.87
CA SER A 82 -12.55 11.32 12.91
C SER A 82 -12.75 9.86 13.35
N SER A 83 -12.52 9.58 14.64
CA SER A 83 -12.22 8.22 15.10
C SER A 83 -13.44 7.37 15.39
N THR A 84 -13.58 6.26 14.66
CA THR A 84 -14.39 5.09 15.07
C THR A 84 -13.48 3.86 15.05
N THR A 85 -13.46 3.10 16.15
CA THR A 85 -12.69 1.84 16.24
C THR A 85 -13.54 0.73 15.65
N LEU A 86 -13.04 0.06 14.60
CA LEU A 86 -13.65 -1.14 14.02
C LEU A 86 -13.16 -2.39 14.74
N THR A 87 -13.98 -3.43 14.80
CA THR A 87 -13.59 -4.74 15.32
C THR A 87 -12.83 -5.57 14.28
N ALA A 88 -12.11 -6.59 14.72
CA ALA A 88 -11.33 -7.45 13.82
C ALA A 88 -12.25 -8.20 12.84
N GLY A 89 -12.04 -7.98 11.54
CA GLY A 89 -12.87 -8.58 10.48
C GLY A 89 -13.94 -7.64 9.91
N GLU A 90 -14.12 -6.45 10.49
CA GLU A 90 -14.98 -5.42 9.92
C GLU A 90 -14.22 -4.56 8.90
N TRP A 91 -14.78 -4.44 7.70
CA TRP A 91 -14.34 -3.46 6.73
C TRP A 91 -15.14 -2.17 6.91
N PRO A 92 -14.51 -0.98 6.90
CA PRO A 92 -15.25 0.27 6.90
C PRO A 92 -16.20 0.33 5.72
N SER A 93 -17.42 0.81 5.95
CA SER A 93 -18.34 1.22 4.89
C SER A 93 -17.62 2.16 3.90
N SER A 94 -18.00 2.13 2.63
CA SER A 94 -17.47 3.06 1.65
C SER A 94 -17.65 4.51 2.14
N GLY A 95 -16.55 5.26 2.24
CA GLY A 95 -16.54 6.64 2.73
C GLY A 95 -16.30 6.82 4.24
N LEU A 96 -15.97 5.77 5.01
CA LEU A 96 -15.70 5.88 6.45
C LEU A 96 -14.23 6.19 6.80
N TYR A 97 -14.05 6.72 8.00
CA TYR A 97 -12.81 7.27 8.54
C TYR A 97 -12.09 6.32 9.54
N VAL A 98 -10.88 5.86 9.19
CA VAL A 98 -10.02 4.94 9.96
C VAL A 98 -8.78 5.68 10.50
N LYS A 99 -8.62 5.69 11.84
CA LYS A 99 -7.51 6.34 12.56
C LYS A 99 -6.21 5.53 12.57
N TYR A 100 -6.31 4.20 12.42
CA TYR A 100 -5.17 3.28 12.38
C TYR A 100 -5.38 2.26 11.25
N ILE A 101 -4.57 2.35 10.20
CA ILE A 101 -4.54 1.30 9.17
C ILE A 101 -3.61 0.21 9.69
N ILE A 102 -4.19 -0.92 10.13
CA ILE A 102 -3.44 -2.16 10.28
C ILE A 102 -3.36 -2.75 8.86
N VAL A 103 -2.23 -2.55 8.19
CA VAL A 103 -1.99 -3.17 6.88
C VAL A 103 -1.77 -4.65 7.15
N PHE A 104 -2.81 -5.47 6.96
CA PHE A 104 -2.65 -6.92 6.90
C PHE A 104 -1.64 -7.24 5.78
N SER A 105 -0.58 -7.97 6.14
CA SER A 105 0.51 -8.35 5.24
C SER A 105 -0.03 -8.80 3.88
N LEU A 106 0.25 -8.00 2.84
CA LEU A 106 0.32 -8.56 1.51
C LEU A 106 1.54 -9.48 1.52
N HIS A 107 1.31 -10.79 1.43
CA HIS A 107 2.36 -11.79 1.26
C HIS A 107 3.10 -11.54 -0.06
N PHE A 108 4.07 -10.63 -0.05
CA PHE A 108 5.11 -10.57 -1.07
C PHE A 108 6.10 -11.69 -0.77
N ILE A 109 5.80 -12.87 -1.32
CA ILE A 109 6.77 -13.97 -1.37
C ILE A 109 7.87 -13.51 -2.32
N TYR A 110 9.00 -13.09 -1.75
CA TYR A 110 10.28 -12.92 -2.46
C TYR A 110 10.76 -14.31 -2.91
N GLN A 111 11.08 -14.45 -4.19
CA GLN A 111 12.06 -15.42 -4.68
C GLN A 111 13.19 -14.60 -5.30
#